data_AF-A0A743Z2T5-F1
#
_entry.id   AF-A0A743Z2T5-F1
#
_cell.length_a   1.000
_cell.length_b   1.000
_cell.length_c   1.000
_cell.angle_alpha   90.00
_cell.angle_beta   90.00
_cell.angle_gamma   90.00
#
_symmetry.space_group_name_H-M   'P 1'
#
loop_
_entity.id
_entity.type
_entity.pdbx_description
1 polymer ?
#
loop_
_entity_poly.entity_id
_entity_poly.type
_entity_poly.pdbx_seq_one_letter_code
_entity_poly.pdbx_strand_id
1 'polypeptide(L)'
;TFKYSHWVRASDTDEHYLRELTIRDSNRDSDFYSVSADIGYYITPQAKVFIEGEWVRISNGTGNKTQTYHDTGDVIHYQNASGIESSSYNVTAGLKYYF
;
A
#
# COMPACT_ATOMS: atom_id res chain seq x y z
N THR A 1 -14.45 -0.87 -11.26
CA THR A 1 -14.23 0.45 -10.64
C THR A 1 -12.85 0.97 -10.99
N PHE A 2 -12.68 2.29 -11.08
CA PHE A 2 -11.38 2.93 -11.20
C PHE A 2 -11.20 3.95 -10.06
N LYS A 3 -10.00 4.00 -9.46
CA LYS A 3 -9.64 4.95 -8.40
C LYS A 3 -8.27 5.58 -8.70
N TYR A 4 -8.13 6.87 -8.41
CA TYR A 4 -6.88 7.62 -8.50
C TYR A 4 -6.71 8.53 -7.28
N SER A 5 -5.46 8.73 -6.83
CA SER A 5 -5.11 9.72 -5.80
C SER A 5 -3.67 10.20 -5.98
N HIS A 6 -3.43 11.51 -5.82
CA HIS A 6 -2.10 12.11 -5.69
C HIS A 6 -1.78 12.52 -4.24
N TRP A 7 -2.58 12.06 -3.27
CA TRP A 7 -2.44 12.46 -1.86
C TRP A 7 -2.07 11.27 -0.97
N VAL A 8 -1.48 10.23 -1.55
CA VAL A 8 -1.03 9.07 -0.77
C VAL A 8 0.15 9.48 0.10
N ARG A 9 0.12 9.01 1.34
CA ARG A 9 1.22 9.08 2.29
C ARG A 9 1.63 7.65 2.57
N ALA A 10 2.86 7.30 2.24
CA ALA A 10 3.42 6.01 2.61
C ALA A 10 4.51 6.19 3.67
N SER A 11 4.64 5.17 4.51
CA SER A 11 5.69 5.06 5.51
C SER A 11 6.08 3.60 5.63
N ASP A 12 7.36 3.35 5.85
CA ASP A 12 7.86 2.01 6.15
C ASP A 12 8.73 2.03 7.41
N THR A 13 9.11 0.82 7.83
CA THR A 13 10.10 0.62 8.88
C THR A 13 10.90 -0.62 8.52
N ASP A 14 12.20 -0.46 8.39
CA ASP A 14 13.16 -1.53 8.12
C ASP A 14 14.01 -1.74 9.37
N GLU A 15 13.97 -2.95 9.90
CA GLU A 15 14.73 -3.38 11.08
C GLU A 15 15.90 -4.27 10.65
N HIS A 16 17.10 -3.70 10.65
CA HIS A 16 18.34 -4.44 10.45
C HIS A 16 18.85 -4.99 11.78
N TYR A 17 18.24 -6.08 12.27
CA TYR A 17 18.59 -6.69 13.57
C TYR A 17 20.08 -7.03 13.74
N LEU A 18 20.77 -7.43 12.66
CA LEU A 18 22.20 -7.77 12.70
C LEU A 18 23.13 -6.54 12.72
N ARG A 19 22.58 -5.34 12.54
CA ARG A 19 23.32 -4.06 12.56
C ARG A 19 22.83 -3.12 13.65
N GLU A 20 21.93 -3.59 14.51
CA GLU A 20 21.32 -2.76 15.54
C GLU A 20 20.77 -1.44 14.96
N LEU A 21 20.13 -1.50 13.78
CA LEU A 21 19.72 -0.31 13.03
C LEU A 21 18.24 -0.38 12.66
N THR A 22 17.48 0.65 13.03
CA THR A 22 16.14 0.89 12.47
C THR A 22 16.19 2.01 11.44
N ILE A 23 15.58 1.80 10.28
CA ILE A 23 15.35 2.81 9.25
C ILE A 23 13.85 3.08 9.16
N ARG A 24 13.45 4.36 9.18
CA ARG A 24 12.07 4.80 9.00
C ARG A 24 11.98 5.76 7.85
N ASP A 25 11.23 5.39 6.82
CA ASP A 25 10.97 6.25 5.67
C ASP A 25 9.55 6.79 5.68
N SER A 26 9.39 7.98 5.12
CA SER A 26 8.08 8.57 4.89
C SER A 26 8.08 9.38 3.61
N ASN A 27 7.06 9.19 2.78
CA ASN A 27 6.83 10.02 1.61
C ASN A 27 5.40 10.60 1.63
N ARG A 28 5.20 11.62 0.80
CA ARG A 28 3.92 12.28 0.59
C ARG A 28 3.73 12.46 -0.90
N ASP A 29 2.47 12.60 -1.29
CA ASP A 29 2.06 12.95 -2.65
C ASP A 29 2.49 11.91 -3.70
N SER A 30 2.53 10.63 -3.31
CA SER A 30 2.66 9.50 -4.25
C SER A 30 1.39 9.33 -5.07
N ASP A 31 1.52 8.92 -6.33
CA ASP A 31 0.36 8.54 -7.14
C ASP A 31 -0.13 7.13 -6.80
N PHE A 32 -1.44 6.98 -6.74
CA PHE A 32 -2.14 5.72 -6.55
C PHE A 32 -3.11 5.47 -7.68
N TYR A 33 -3.16 4.22 -8.13
CA TYR A 33 -4.08 3.71 -9.13
C TYR A 33 -4.70 2.40 -8.64
N SER A 34 -6.02 2.25 -8.79
CA SER A 34 -6.70 0.97 -8.63
C SER A 34 -7.71 0.74 -9.74
N VAL A 35 -7.69 -0.47 -10.29
CA VAL A 35 -8.64 -0.96 -11.29
C VAL A 35 -9.22 -2.25 -10.78
N SER A 36 -10.55 -2.32 -10.67
CA SER A 36 -11.26 -3.55 -10.32
C SER A 36 -12.38 -3.88 -11.30
N ALA A 37 -12.69 -5.16 -11.42
CA ALA A 37 -13.84 -5.65 -12.16
C ALA A 37 -14.41 -6.90 -11.48
N ASP A 38 -15.73 -7.00 -11.42
CA ASP A 38 -16.43 -8.18 -10.91
C ASP A 38 -17.38 -8.76 -11.97
N ILE A 39 -17.57 -10.07 -11.88
CA ILE A 39 -18.63 -10.80 -12.57
C ILE A 39 -19.42 -11.58 -11.53
N GLY A 40 -20.75 -11.60 -11.66
CA GLY A 40 -21.59 -12.29 -10.69
C GLY A 40 -22.93 -12.76 -11.25
N TYR A 41 -23.59 -13.61 -10.46
CA TYR A 41 -24.86 -14.24 -10.78
C TYR A 41 -25.83 -14.09 -9.61
N TYR A 42 -27.06 -13.65 -9.90
CA TYR A 42 -28.13 -13.57 -8.91
C TYR A 42 -28.73 -14.95 -8.66
N ILE A 43 -28.47 -15.52 -7.50
CA ILE A 43 -29.05 -16.80 -7.05
C ILE A 43 -30.47 -16.62 -6.49
N THR A 44 -30.80 -15.40 -6.07
CA THR A 44 -32.15 -14.92 -5.75
C THR A 44 -32.25 -13.44 -6.18
N PRO A 45 -33.44 -12.81 -6.24
CA PRO A 45 -33.55 -11.38 -6.51
C PRO A 45 -32.74 -10.49 -5.54
N GLN A 46 -32.43 -11.00 -4.35
CA GLN A 46 -31.73 -10.28 -3.28
C GLN A 46 -30.27 -10.70 -3.11
N ALA A 47 -29.81 -11.79 -3.75
CA ALA A 47 -28.49 -12.36 -3.47
C ALA A 47 -27.70 -12.64 -4.74
N LYS A 48 -26.50 -12.03 -4.87
CA LYS A 48 -25.56 -12.19 -5.98
C LYS A 48 -24.28 -12.88 -5.49
N VAL A 49 -23.93 -14.04 -6.06
CA VAL A 49 -22.57 -14.59 -5.92
C VAL A 49 -21.66 -13.93 -6.96
N PHE A 50 -20.40 -13.66 -6.63
CA PHE A 50 -19.49 -12.96 -7.53
C PHE A 50 -18.04 -13.43 -7.40
N ILE A 51 -17.27 -13.17 -8.45
CA ILE A 51 -15.81 -13.20 -8.48
C ILE A 51 -15.35 -11.78 -8.88
N GLU A 52 -14.37 -11.24 -8.16
CA GLU A 52 -13.79 -9.92 -8.38
C GLU A 52 -12.26 -10.03 -8.53
N GLY A 53 -11.71 -9.28 -9.48
CA GLY A 53 -10.28 -9.01 -9.60
C GLY A 53 -9.99 -7.53 -9.38
N GLU A 54 -8.93 -7.21 -8.66
CA GLU A 54 -8.43 -5.86 -8.45
C GLU A 54 -6.91 -5.80 -8.64
N TRP A 55 -6.44 -4.79 -9.35
CA TRP A 55 -5.04 -4.38 -9.38
C TRP A 55 -4.88 -3.03 -8.68
N VAL A 56 -3.85 -2.90 -7.86
CA VAL A 56 -3.52 -1.68 -7.13
C VAL A 56 -2.04 -1.36 -7.33
N ARG A 57 -1.71 -0.08 -7.56
CA ARG A 57 -0.33 0.43 -7.66
C ARG A 57 -0.22 1.73 -6.88
N ILE A 58 0.83 1.83 -6.08
CA ILE A 58 1.37 3.09 -5.54
C ILE A 58 2.70 3.31 -6.26
N SER A 59 2.84 4.42 -6.98
CA SER A 59 4.08 4.80 -7.66
C SER A 59 5.16 5.20 -6.65
N ASN A 60 6.43 5.08 -7.06
CA ASN A 60 7.54 5.47 -6.21
C ASN A 60 7.48 6.96 -5.88
N GLY A 61 7.29 7.27 -4.60
CA GLY A 61 7.40 8.63 -4.07
C GLY A 61 8.69 8.82 -3.30
N THR A 62 9.42 9.89 -3.61
CA THR A 62 10.65 10.25 -2.87
C THR A 62 10.29 10.84 -1.50
N GLY A 63 10.98 10.37 -0.46
CA GLY A 63 10.67 10.68 0.92
C GLY A 63 11.87 11.04 1.78
N ASN A 64 11.59 11.37 3.04
CA ASN A 64 12.60 11.52 4.09
C ASN A 64 12.91 10.16 4.70
N LYS A 65 14.13 10.01 5.20
CA LYS A 65 14.65 8.82 5.87
C LYS A 65 15.24 9.17 7.22
N THR A 66 14.94 8.39 8.25
CA THR A 66 15.60 8.47 9.55
C THR A 66 16.25 7.13 9.87
N GLN A 67 17.53 7.17 10.25
CA GLN A 67 18.29 6.01 10.71
C GLN A 67 18.54 6.14 12.20
N THR A 68 18.27 5.09 12.97
CA THR A 68 18.48 5.01 14.40
C THR A 68 19.37 3.81 14.69
N TYR A 69 20.58 4.08 15.16
CA TYR A 69 21.58 3.10 15.57
C TYR A 69 21.39 2.81 17.07
N HIS A 70 21.10 1.57 17.42
CA HIS A 70 20.83 1.13 18.80
C HIS A 70 22.10 0.75 19.56
N ASP A 71 23.20 0.49 18.86
CA ASP A 71 24.51 0.24 19.44
C ASP A 71 25.15 1.53 19.99
N THR A 72 25.04 2.63 19.23
CA THR A 72 25.60 3.95 19.61
C THR A 72 24.57 4.92 20.17
N GLY A 73 23.29 4.74 19.84
CA GLY A 73 22.21 5.69 20.12
C GLY A 73 22.10 6.83 19.08
N ASP A 74 22.90 6.80 18.00
CA ASP A 74 22.89 7.85 16.99
C ASP A 74 21.59 7.88 16.18
N VAL A 75 21.12 9.10 15.88
CA VAL A 75 19.98 9.33 14.99
C VAL A 75 20.39 10.25 13.85
N ILE A 76 20.26 9.75 12.62
CA ILE A 76 20.65 10.46 11.41
C ILE A 76 19.43 10.68 10.52
N HIS A 77 19.24 11.92 10.08
CA HIS A 77 18.14 12.32 9.21
C HIS A 77 18.64 12.64 7.81
N TYR A 78 17.94 12.11 6.79
CA TYR A 78 18.19 12.40 5.39
C TYR A 78 16.91 12.91 4.74
N GLN A 79 17.03 14.00 4.00
CA GLN A 79 15.95 14.53 3.17
C GLN A 79 16.01 13.91 1.78
N ASN A 80 14.86 13.59 1.20
CA ASN A 80 14.73 13.07 -0.17
C ASN A 80 15.64 11.86 -0.47
N ALA A 81 15.75 10.93 0.49
CA ALA A 81 16.72 9.84 0.48
C ALA A 81 16.08 8.45 0.64
N SER A 82 14.76 8.37 0.48
CA SER A 82 13.98 7.14 0.45
C SER A 82 13.00 7.13 -0.71
N GLY A 83 12.53 5.94 -1.06
CA GLY A 83 11.51 5.71 -2.08
C GLY A 83 10.62 4.56 -1.66
N ILE A 84 9.31 4.76 -1.69
CA ILE A 84 8.31 3.73 -1.35
C ILE A 84 7.37 3.57 -2.54
N GLU A 85 7.27 2.34 -3.04
CA GLU A 85 6.30 1.92 -4.06
C GLU A 85 5.69 0.56 -3.70
N SER A 86 4.52 0.25 -4.27
CA SER A 86 3.87 -1.04 -4.05
C SER A 86 2.97 -1.40 -5.23
N SER A 87 2.82 -2.70 -5.51
CA SER A 87 1.84 -3.21 -6.45
C SER A 87 1.22 -4.49 -5.91
N SER A 88 -0.09 -4.64 -6.03
CA SER A 88 -0.80 -5.86 -5.60
C SER A 88 -1.89 -6.25 -6.59
N TYR A 89 -2.20 -7.55 -6.61
CA TYR A 89 -3.33 -8.12 -7.31
C TYR A 89 -4.18 -8.90 -6.29
N ASN A 90 -5.47 -8.58 -6.22
CA ASN A 90 -6.43 -9.27 -5.38
C ASN A 90 -7.40 -10.04 -6.27
N VAL A 91 -7.66 -11.31 -5.94
CA VAL A 91 -8.71 -12.13 -6.57
C VAL A 91 -9.60 -12.65 -5.45
N THR A 92 -10.88 -12.31 -5.50
CA THR A 92 -11.84 -12.56 -4.42
C THR A 92 -13.09 -13.21 -4.98
N ALA A 93 -13.71 -14.11 -4.21
CA ALA A 93 -15.06 -14.62 -4.49
C ALA A 93 -15.94 -14.39 -3.26
N GLY A 94 -17.22 -14.07 -3.47
CA GLY A 94 -18.11 -13.71 -2.35
C GLY A 94 -19.60 -13.68 -2.69
N LEU A 95 -20.38 -13.23 -1.70
CA LEU A 95 -21.84 -13.05 -1.78
C LEU A 95 -22.18 -11.60 -1.46
N LYS A 96 -23.02 -10.97 -2.28
CA LYS A 96 -23.61 -9.65 -2.03
C LYS A 96 -25.11 -9.80 -1.83
N TYR A 97 -25.62 -9.35 -0.68
CA TYR A 97 -27.05 -9.39 -0.34
C TYR A 97 -27.64 -7.97 -0.31
N TYR A 98 -28.86 -7.82 -0.84
CA TYR A 98 -29.60 -6.57 -0.93
C TYR A 98 -30.83 -6.67 -0.01
N PHE A 99 -30.84 -5.88 1.07
CA PHE A 99 -31.93 -5.80 2.05
C PHE A 99 -33.06 -4.88 1.60
#